data_AF-A0A1V4MRR1-F1
#
_entry.id   AF-A0A1V4MRR1-F1
#
_cell.length_a   1.000
_cell.length_b   1.000
_cell.length_c   1.000
_cell.angle_alpha   90.00
_cell.angle_beta   90.00
_cell.angle_gamma   90.00
#
_symmetry.space_group_name_H-M   'P 1'
#
loop_
_entity.id
_entity.type
_entity.pdbx_description
1 polymer ?
#
loop_
_entity_poly.entity_id
_entity_poly.type
_entity_poly.pdbx_seq_one_letter_code
_entity_poly.pdbx_strand_id
1 'polypeptide(L)'
;MSEAMENQIIVTDPLASISTRSLSIISCRLIGRKISPAEIINANAELSEAVEKWRMRDLSSEWINYMFIDGVNFHMRIRKNIKNVPILAVIGVTESGYRLLLSL
;
A
#
# COMPACT_ATOMS: atom_id res chain seq x y z
N MET A 1 24.11 12.17 -8.57
CA MET A 1 22.74 11.84 -8.12
C MET A 1 22.79 10.42 -7.60
N SER A 2 22.41 10.22 -6.33
CA SER A 2 22.63 8.95 -5.62
C SER A 2 21.47 7.99 -5.79
N GLU A 3 21.77 6.70 -5.72
CA GLU A 3 20.85 5.56 -5.66
C GLU A 3 19.68 5.77 -4.67
N ALA A 4 19.92 6.53 -3.59
CA ALA A 4 18.90 6.89 -2.60
C ALA A 4 17.72 7.68 -3.19
N MET A 5 17.97 8.60 -4.13
CA MET A 5 16.91 9.41 -4.76
C MET A 5 16.06 8.57 -5.72
N GLU A 6 16.68 7.58 -6.35
CA GLU A 6 16.00 6.63 -7.24
C GLU A 6 15.11 5.67 -6.44
N ASN A 7 15.62 5.11 -5.34
CA ASN A 7 14.82 4.28 -4.43
C ASN A 7 13.64 5.04 -3.83
N GLN A 8 13.80 6.33 -3.52
CA GLN A 8 12.70 7.17 -3.03
C GLN A 8 11.57 7.26 -4.08
N ILE A 9 11.88 7.57 -5.33
CA ILE A 9 10.88 7.69 -6.41
C ILE A 9 10.18 6.35 -6.67
N ILE A 10 10.91 5.24 -6.56
CA ILE A 10 10.36 3.91 -6.84
C ILE A 10 9.44 3.41 -5.72
N VAL A 11 9.79 3.63 -4.45
CA VAL A 11 9.11 3.04 -3.29
C VAL A 11 8.05 3.98 -2.71
N THR A 12 8.31 5.28 -2.62
CA THR A 12 7.47 6.22 -1.86
C THR A 12 6.40 6.91 -2.69
N ASP A 13 6.72 7.29 -3.93
CA ASP A 13 5.76 8.03 -4.77
C ASP A 13 4.55 7.20 -5.25
N PRO A 14 4.62 5.87 -5.48
CA PRO A 14 3.42 5.07 -5.70
C PRO A 14 2.45 5.07 -4.50
N LEU A 15 2.98 5.16 -3.27
CA LEU A 15 2.16 5.27 -2.05
C LEU A 15 1.43 6.62 -1.99
N ALA A 16 1.97 7.66 -2.63
CA ALA A 16 1.31 8.96 -2.82
C ALA A 16 0.21 8.94 -3.90
N SER A 17 -0.22 7.74 -4.35
CA SER A 17 -1.26 7.54 -5.36
C SER A 17 -0.93 8.08 -6.76
N ILE A 18 0.36 8.23 -7.07
CA ILE A 18 0.79 8.61 -8.41
C ILE A 18 0.74 7.37 -9.31
N SER A 19 0.07 7.48 -10.46
CA SER A 19 0.01 6.36 -11.40
C SER A 19 1.41 5.94 -11.89
N THR A 20 1.63 4.65 -12.16
CA THR A 20 2.91 4.14 -12.72
C THR A 20 3.32 4.84 -14.01
N ARG A 21 2.33 5.31 -14.79
CA ARG A 21 2.55 6.12 -16.00
C ARG A 21 3.08 7.51 -15.66
N SER A 22 2.46 8.19 -14.68
CA SER A 22 2.91 9.50 -14.21
C SER A 22 4.31 9.42 -13.60
N LEU A 23 4.60 8.35 -12.85
CA LEU A 23 5.93 8.07 -12.30
C LEU A 23 6.98 7.89 -13.39
N SER A 24 6.69 7.14 -14.45
CA SER A 24 7.63 6.95 -15.57
C SER A 24 7.96 8.27 -16.30
N ILE A 25 6.99 9.19 -16.37
CA ILE A 25 7.21 10.53 -16.95
C ILE A 25 8.05 11.39 -16.02
N ILE A 26 7.74 11.39 -14.72
CA ILE A 26 8.46 12.15 -13.70
C ILE A 26 9.91 11.64 -13.57
N SER A 27 10.13 10.33 -13.57
CA SER A 27 11.46 9.72 -13.49
C SER A 27 12.34 10.12 -14.67
N CYS A 28 11.77 10.18 -15.88
CA CYS A 28 12.50 10.59 -17.07
C CYS A 28 12.95 12.06 -16.97
N ARG A 29 12.19 12.90 -16.28
CA ARG A 29 12.49 14.32 -16.07
C ARG A 29 13.50 14.55 -14.95
N LEU A 30 13.42 13.77 -13.86
CA LEU A 30 14.25 13.95 -12.67
C LEU A 30 15.57 13.15 -12.71
N ILE A 31 15.55 11.95 -13.29
CA ILE A 31 16.67 10.99 -13.27
C ILE A 31 17.26 10.76 -14.67
N GLY A 32 16.61 11.26 -15.73
CA GLY A 32 17.10 11.15 -17.11
C GLY A 32 16.86 9.78 -17.75
N ARG A 33 16.21 8.84 -17.04
CA ARG A 33 15.77 7.54 -17.58
C ARG A 33 14.33 7.24 -17.21
N LYS A 34 13.64 6.48 -18.07
CA LYS A 34 12.32 5.95 -17.75
C LYS A 34 12.48 4.76 -16.82
N ILE A 35 11.77 4.79 -15.70
CA ILE A 35 11.56 3.62 -14.87
C ILE A 35 10.36 2.87 -15.46
N SER A 36 10.54 1.58 -15.71
CA SER A 36 9.51 0.71 -16.26
C SER A 36 8.49 0.31 -15.18
N PRO A 37 7.24 -0.01 -15.57
CA PRO A 37 6.25 -0.54 -14.64
C PRO A 37 6.74 -1.82 -13.92
N ALA A 38 7.54 -2.64 -14.60
CA ALA A 38 8.10 -3.86 -14.03
C ALA A 38 9.13 -3.57 -12.92
N GLU A 39 10.00 -2.58 -13.09
CA GLU A 39 10.95 -2.14 -12.05
C GLU A 39 10.21 -1.63 -10.81
N ILE A 40 9.13 -0.86 -10.98
CA ILE A 40 8.29 -0.37 -9.87
C ILE A 40 7.64 -1.54 -9.14
N ILE A 41 7.06 -2.49 -9.88
CA ILE A 41 6.39 -3.66 -9.30
C ILE A 41 7.40 -4.55 -8.57
N ASN A 42 8.59 -4.76 -9.13
CA ASN A 42 9.63 -5.60 -8.52
C ASN A 42 10.17 -4.97 -7.23
N ALA A 43 10.40 -3.66 -7.22
CA ALA A 43 10.78 -2.96 -5.99
C ALA A 43 9.66 -2.95 -4.92
N ASN A 44 8.40 -3.06 -5.34
CA ASN A 44 7.26 -3.21 -4.44
C ASN A 44 7.08 -4.64 -3.88
N ALA A 45 7.92 -5.61 -4.27
CA ALA A 45 7.86 -6.96 -3.71
C ALA A 45 8.18 -6.96 -2.20
N GLU A 46 9.19 -6.21 -1.77
CA GLU A 46 9.55 -6.05 -0.35
C GLU A 46 8.42 -5.39 0.46
N LEU A 47 7.77 -4.39 -0.13
CA LEU A 47 6.58 -3.75 0.45
C LEU A 47 5.42 -4.75 0.59
N SER A 48 5.24 -5.65 -0.38
CA SER A 48 4.21 -6.68 -0.31
C SER A 48 4.47 -7.64 0.85
N GLU A 49 5.71 -8.08 1.05
CA GLU A 49 6.07 -8.91 2.21
C GLU A 49 5.88 -8.16 3.53
N ALA A 50 6.26 -6.88 3.60
CA ALA A 50 6.04 -6.05 4.79
C ALA A 50 4.55 -5.88 5.12
N VAL A 51 3.71 -5.68 4.10
CA VAL A 51 2.25 -5.61 4.24
C VAL A 51 1.68 -6.93 4.75
N GLU A 52 2.14 -8.07 4.23
CA GLU A 52 1.69 -9.38 4.71
C GLU A 52 2.12 -9.64 6.16
N LYS A 53 3.37 -9.31 6.51
CA LYS A 53 3.85 -9.39 7.90
C LYS A 53 3.02 -8.52 8.84
N TRP A 54 2.68 -7.30 8.41
CA TRP A 54 1.80 -6.43 9.18
C TRP A 54 0.39 -7.01 9.30
N ARG A 55 -0.18 -7.58 8.22
CA ARG A 55 -1.50 -8.23 8.23
C ARG A 55 -1.57 -9.41 9.18
N MET A 56 -0.51 -10.21 9.24
CA MET A 56 -0.40 -11.43 10.03
C MET A 56 0.21 -11.20 11.42
N ARG A 57 0.43 -9.94 11.83
CA ARG A 57 1.03 -9.62 13.13
C ARG A 57 0.13 -10.10 14.28
N ASP A 58 0.76 -10.44 15.40
CA ASP A 58 0.03 -10.75 16.61
C ASP A 58 -0.59 -9.48 17.20
N LEU A 59 -1.86 -9.58 17.60
CA LEU A 59 -2.63 -8.51 18.23
C LEU A 59 -2.99 -8.84 19.69
N SER A 60 -2.47 -9.96 20.23
CA SER A 60 -2.79 -10.43 21.58
C SER A 60 -2.44 -9.45 22.69
N SER A 61 -1.47 -8.56 22.45
CA SER A 61 -1.07 -7.49 23.37
C SER A 61 -1.96 -6.24 23.32
N GLU A 62 -2.85 -6.13 22.33
CA GLU A 62 -3.68 -4.94 22.12
C GLU A 62 -5.03 -5.10 22.82
N TRP A 63 -5.28 -4.28 23.84
CA TRP A 63 -6.53 -4.28 24.59
C TRP A 63 -7.54 -3.35 23.92
N ILE A 64 -8.45 -3.92 23.13
CA ILE A 64 -9.40 -3.17 22.29
C ILE A 64 -10.78 -3.11 22.96
N ASN A 65 -11.24 -1.91 23.29
CA ASN A 65 -12.55 -1.67 23.90
C ASN A 65 -13.69 -1.70 22.88
N TYR A 66 -13.47 -1.10 21.71
CA TYR A 66 -14.47 -0.99 20.65
C TYR A 66 -13.80 -1.12 19.29
N MET A 67 -14.54 -1.66 18.31
CA MET A 67 -14.10 -1.77 16.93
C MET A 67 -15.10 -1.10 15.99
N PHE A 68 -14.57 -0.36 15.03
CA PHE A 68 -15.30 0.14 13.87
C PHE A 68 -14.90 -0.71 12.67
N ILE A 69 -15.90 -1.24 11.98
CA ILE A 69 -15.71 -2.05 10.77
C ILE A 69 -16.41 -1.30 9.65
N ASP A 70 -15.64 -0.93 8.63
CA ASP A 70 -16.17 -0.27 7.43
C ASP A 70 -15.66 -0.97 6.18
N GLY A 71 -16.36 -0.80 5.07
CA GLY A 71 -16.08 -1.50 3.84
C GLY A 71 -16.36 -0.68 2.60
N VAL A 72 -15.51 -0.86 1.60
CA VAL A 72 -15.69 -0.27 0.26
C VAL A 72 -15.58 -1.36 -0.80
N ASN A 73 -16.43 -1.26 -1.82
CA ASN A 73 -16.40 -2.16 -2.96
C ASN A 73 -15.56 -1.56 -4.08
N PHE A 74 -14.55 -2.30 -4.53
CA PHE A 74 -13.75 -1.94 -5.69
C PHE A 74 -14.14 -2.75 -6.91
N HIS A 75 -14.29 -2.08 -8.06
CA HIS A 75 -14.39 -2.75 -9.35
C HIS A 75 -13.00 -3.15 -9.84
N MET A 76 -12.56 -4.36 -9.50
CA MET A 76 -11.24 -4.87 -9.85
C MET A 76 -11.31 -5.82 -11.04
N ARG A 77 -10.32 -5.71 -11.94
CA ARG A 77 -10.13 -6.67 -13.02
C ARG A 77 -9.40 -7.89 -12.46
N ILE A 78 -10.12 -9.02 -12.38
CA ILE A 78 -9.55 -10.32 -12.03
C ILE A 78 -9.59 -11.18 -13.28
N ARG A 79 -8.40 -11.51 -13.81
CA ARG A 79 -8.22 -12.15 -15.12
C ARG A 79 -8.88 -11.33 -16.22
N LYS A 80 -9.95 -11.85 -16.85
CA LYS A 80 -10.68 -11.20 -17.95
C LYS A 80 -12.00 -10.55 -17.52
N ASN A 81 -12.36 -10.63 -16.23
CA ASN A 81 -13.65 -10.13 -15.73
C ASN A 81 -13.45 -8.98 -14.74
N ILE A 82 -14.34 -7.99 -14.81
CA ILE A 82 -14.46 -6.97 -13.78
C ILE A 82 -15.37 -7.56 -12.69
N LYS A 83 -14.88 -7.58 -11.46
CA LYS A 83 -15.62 -8.08 -10.29
C LYS A 83 -15.68 -6.99 -9.23
N ASN A 84 -16.76 -6.98 -8.47
CA ASN A 84 -16.83 -6.21 -7.23
C ASN A 84 -16.08 -6.99 -6.16
N VAL A 85 -15.00 -6.38 -5.67
CA VAL A 85 -14.17 -6.92 -4.61
C VAL A 85 -14.39 -6.06 -3.38
N PRO A 86 -15.04 -6.58 -2.33
CA PRO A 86 -15.14 -5.85 -1.07
C PRO A 86 -13.78 -5.84 -0.38
N ILE A 87 -13.40 -4.68 0.15
CA ILE A 87 -12.27 -4.50 1.07
C ILE A 87 -12.84 -3.97 2.37
N LEU A 88 -12.46 -4.58 3.50
CA LEU A 88 -12.96 -4.24 4.83
C LEU A 88 -11.82 -3.70 5.68
N ALA A 89 -11.99 -2.52 6.25
CA ALA A 89 -11.06 -1.96 7.22
C ALA A 89 -11.63 -2.13 8.63
N VAL A 90 -10.79 -2.58 9.56
CA VAL A 90 -11.13 -2.68 10.98
C VAL A 90 -10.27 -1.72 11.77
N ILE A 91 -10.90 -0.79 12.50
CA ILE A 91 -10.23 0.16 13.39
C ILE A 91 -10.63 -0.16 14.84
N GLY A 92 -9.66 -0.55 15.66
CA GLY A 92 -9.84 -0.75 17.10
C GLY A 92 -9.56 0.54 17.88
N VAL A 93 -10.24 0.70 19.01
CA VAL A 93 -9.94 1.72 20.02
C VAL A 93 -9.39 1.05 21.26
N THR A 94 -8.19 1.42 21.68
CA THR A 94 -7.54 0.86 22.88
C THR A 94 -8.20 1.35 24.16
N GLU A 95 -7.85 0.75 25.31
CA GLU A 95 -8.25 1.26 26.63
C GLU A 95 -7.86 2.72 26.88
N SER A 96 -6.70 3.12 26.39
CA SER A 96 -6.19 4.51 26.43
C SER A 96 -6.85 5.45 25.41
N GLY A 97 -7.78 4.95 24.59
CA GLY A 97 -8.53 5.72 23.60
C GLY A 97 -7.79 5.95 22.27
N TYR A 98 -6.66 5.28 22.03
CA TYR A 98 -5.95 5.37 20.76
C TYR A 98 -6.62 4.51 19.69
N ARG A 99 -6.64 5.02 18.46
CA ARG A 99 -7.16 4.28 17.29
C ARG A 99 -6.04 3.51 16.61
N LEU A 100 -6.25 2.22 16.42
CA LEU A 100 -5.34 1.32 15.73
C LEU A 100 -6.05 0.68 14.53
N LEU A 101 -5.43 0.73 13.36
CA LEU A 101 -5.90 -0.06 12.22
C LEU A 101 -5.52 -1.52 12.46
N LEU A 102 -6.51 -2.39 12.68
CA LEU A 102 -6.30 -3.79 13.02
C LEU A 102 -6.15 -4.66 11.76
N SER A 103 -6.99 -4.45 10.76
CA SER A 103 -7.03 -5.26 9.53
C SER A 103 -7.54 -4.48 8.32
N LEU A 104 -7.17 -4.94 7.11
CA LEU A 104 -7.54 -4.38 5.80
C LEU A 104 -7.63 -5.46 4.71
#